data_AF-A0A6M2CJ61-F1
#
_entry.id   AF-A0A6M2CJ61-F1
#
_cell.length_a   1.000
_cell.length_b   1.000
_cell.length_c   1.000
_cell.angle_alpha   90.00
_cell.angle_beta   90.00
_cell.angle_gamma   90.00
#
_symmetry.space_group_name_H-M   'P 1'
#
loop_
_entity.id
_entity.type
_entity.pdbx_description
1 polymer ?
#
loop_
_entity_poly.entity_id
_entity_poly.type
_entity_poly.pdbx_seq_one_letter_code
_entity_poly.pdbx_strand_id
1 'polypeptide(L)'
;VVLDKQVKFNEHAQALIQKVSFGIHVIIKTRPYFSTEILLSLHYAFIYSRLSYCVSSWGSTYWSHVNHLERLQNQALRLITFKPCSSPSALLFSNINI
;
A
#
# COMPACT_ATOMS: atom_id res chain seq x y z
N VAL A 1 -13.85 20.49 -24.36
CA VAL A 1 -14.09 19.58 -23.21
C VAL A 1 -13.36 20.14 -22.01
N VAL A 2 -14.10 20.83 -21.13
CA VAL A 2 -13.54 21.42 -19.92
C VAL A 2 -13.16 20.27 -19.00
N LEU A 3 -11.87 20.13 -18.79
CA LEU A 3 -11.27 19.11 -17.97
C LEU A 3 -11.58 19.44 -16.51
N ASP A 4 -12.65 18.84 -16.00
CA ASP A 4 -12.93 18.69 -14.57
C ASP A 4 -11.86 17.77 -13.95
N LYS A 5 -10.64 18.32 -13.83
CA LYS A 5 -9.37 17.59 -13.67
C LYS A 5 -8.95 17.40 -12.21
N GLN A 6 -9.73 17.88 -11.25
CA GLN A 6 -9.35 17.83 -9.82
C GLN A 6 -10.31 16.97 -9.00
N VAL A 7 -11.61 16.96 -9.34
CA VAL A 7 -12.61 16.18 -8.59
C VAL A 7 -12.50 14.69 -8.90
N LYS A 8 -12.48 14.30 -10.19
CA LYS A 8 -12.38 12.89 -10.61
C LYS A 8 -11.08 12.20 -10.18
N PHE A 9 -9.99 12.97 -10.07
CA PHE A 9 -8.70 12.43 -9.67
C PHE A 9 -8.66 12.12 -8.18
N ASN A 10 -9.28 12.95 -7.34
CA ASN A 10 -9.48 12.64 -5.93
C ASN A 10 -10.39 11.43 -5.73
N GLU A 11 -11.46 11.28 -6.50
CA GLU A 11 -12.33 10.10 -6.45
C GLU A 11 -11.56 8.83 -6.85
N HIS A 12 -10.77 8.89 -7.92
CA HIS A 12 -9.94 7.76 -8.34
C HIS A 12 -8.88 7.41 -7.27
N ALA A 13 -8.27 8.42 -6.65
CA ALA A 13 -7.31 8.24 -5.58
C ALA A 13 -7.93 7.61 -4.33
N GLN A 14 -9.10 8.08 -3.94
CA GLN A 14 -9.85 7.54 -2.81
C GLN A 14 -10.29 6.10 -3.08
N ALA A 15 -10.78 5.80 -4.28
CA ALA A 15 -11.12 4.43 -4.67
C ALA A 15 -9.90 3.49 -4.65
N LEU A 16 -8.72 3.98 -5.05
CA LEU A 16 -7.47 3.23 -4.95
C LEU A 16 -7.05 3.00 -3.50
N ILE A 17 -7.08 4.03 -2.65
CA ILE A 17 -6.81 3.92 -1.21
C ILE A 17 -7.77 2.90 -0.57
N GLN A 18 -9.06 2.94 -0.89
CA GLN A 18 -10.04 1.97 -0.39
C GLN A 18 -9.69 0.54 -0.80
N LYS A 19 -9.27 0.31 -2.05
CA LYS A 19 -8.86 -1.02 -2.51
C LYS A 19 -7.55 -1.49 -1.86
N VAL A 20 -6.61 -0.60 -1.58
CA VAL A 20 -5.38 -0.91 -0.84
C VAL A 20 -5.72 -1.28 0.61
N SER A 21 -6.55 -0.48 1.28
CA SER A 21 -7.05 -0.76 2.63
C SER A 21 -7.80 -2.09 2.70
N PHE A 22 -8.57 -2.44 1.67
CA PHE A 22 -9.18 -3.76 1.57
C PHE A 22 -8.13 -4.87 1.47
N GLY A 23 -7.09 -4.71 0.65
CA GLY A 23 -5.98 -5.67 0.56
C GLY A 23 -5.27 -5.88 1.91
N ILE A 24 -5.06 -4.81 2.68
CA ILE A 24 -4.52 -4.89 4.04
C ILE A 24 -5.48 -5.65 4.96
N HIS A 25 -6.78 -5.38 4.86
CA HIS A 25 -7.79 -6.08 5.65
C HIS A 25 -7.83 -7.58 5.34
N VAL A 26 -7.66 -7.96 4.07
CA VAL A 26 -7.49 -9.36 3.66
C VAL A 26 -6.26 -9.94 4.33
N ILE A 27 -5.08 -9.29 4.22
CA ILE A 27 -3.83 -9.74 4.86
C ILE A 27 -4.02 -9.96 6.37
N ILE A 28 -4.71 -9.05 7.07
CA ILE A 28 -4.98 -9.18 8.51
C ILE A 28 -5.83 -10.42 8.80
N LYS A 29 -6.88 -10.67 8.01
CA LYS A 29 -7.77 -11.82 8.20
C LYS A 29 -7.12 -13.14 7.79
N THR A 30 -6.26 -13.13 6.78
CA THR A 30 -5.55 -14.31 6.28
C THR A 30 -4.29 -14.62 7.10
N ARG A 31 -3.74 -13.64 7.82
CA ARG A 31 -2.55 -13.78 8.66
C ARG A 31 -2.51 -15.03 9.56
N PRO A 32 -3.58 -15.42 10.28
CA PRO A 32 -3.54 -16.64 11.11
C PRO A 32 -3.60 -17.95 10.31
N TYR A 33 -3.95 -17.91 9.02
CA TYR A 33 -4.18 -19.11 8.20
C TYR A 33 -3.08 -19.37 7.17
N PHE A 34 -2.27 -18.36 6.82
CA PHE A 34 -1.27 -18.46 5.76
C PHE A 34 0.14 -18.16 6.26
N SER A 35 1.13 -18.78 5.61
CA SER A 35 2.55 -18.50 5.83
C SER A 35 2.94 -17.10 5.35
N THR A 36 4.02 -16.57 5.93
CA THR A 36 4.58 -15.24 5.62
C THR A 36 4.83 -15.02 4.14
N GLU A 37 5.28 -16.03 3.42
CA GLU A 37 5.57 -15.98 1.97
C GLU A 37 4.31 -15.72 1.12
N ILE A 38 3.18 -16.33 1.49
CA ILE A 38 1.91 -16.14 0.80
C ILE A 38 1.37 -14.73 1.09
N LEU A 39 1.49 -14.27 2.34
CA LEU A 39 1.10 -12.92 2.72
C LEU A 39 1.96 -11.86 2.02
N LEU A 40 3.26 -12.13 1.81
CA LEU A 40 4.17 -11.29 1.03
C LEU A 40 3.75 -11.23 -0.45
N SER A 41 3.42 -12.38 -1.04
CA SER A 41 2.93 -12.46 -2.42
C SER A 41 1.63 -11.67 -2.62
N LEU A 42 0.70 -11.78 -1.66
CA LEU A 42 -0.53 -10.98 -1.64
C LEU A 42 -0.22 -9.48 -1.54
N HIS A 43 0.75 -9.08 -0.73
CA HIS A 43 1.17 -7.69 -0.66
C HIS A 43 1.73 -7.17 -1.99
N TYR A 44 2.58 -7.94 -2.68
CA TYR A 44 3.08 -7.54 -3.98
C TYR A 44 1.96 -7.42 -5.02
N ALA A 45 1.03 -8.37 -5.06
CA ALA A 45 -0.08 -8.38 -6.00
C ALA A 45 -1.08 -7.25 -5.76
N PHE A 46 -1.49 -7.04 -4.51
CA PHE A 46 -2.58 -6.12 -4.18
C PHE A 46 -2.13 -4.71 -3.81
N ILE A 47 -0.94 -4.54 -3.23
CA ILE A 47 -0.47 -3.25 -2.70
C ILE A 47 0.61 -2.68 -3.62
N TYR A 48 1.69 -3.41 -3.87
CA TYR A 48 2.84 -2.91 -4.64
C TYR A 48 2.48 -2.55 -6.09
N SER A 49 1.74 -3.42 -6.80
CA SER A 49 1.28 -3.15 -8.17
C SER A 49 0.50 -1.84 -8.29
N ARG A 50 -0.36 -1.55 -7.30
CA ARG A 50 -1.16 -0.31 -7.27
C ARG A 50 -0.31 0.90 -6.92
N LEU A 51 0.61 0.75 -5.96
CA LEU A 51 1.48 1.82 -5.52
C LEU A 51 2.42 2.28 -6.65
N SER A 52 2.95 1.35 -7.43
CA SER A 52 3.76 1.63 -8.62
C SER A 52 2.98 2.42 -9.69
N TYR A 53 1.72 2.05 -9.95
CA TYR A 53 0.82 2.79 -10.84
C TYR A 53 0.52 4.20 -10.29
N CYS A 54 0.22 4.31 -9.00
CA CYS A 54 -0.06 5.58 -8.32
C CYS A 54 1.14 6.53 -8.33
N VAL A 55 2.35 6.04 -8.03
CA VAL A 55 3.58 6.86 -8.06
C VAL A 55 3.84 7.40 -9.46
N SER A 56 3.68 6.56 -10.49
CA SER A 56 3.85 6.97 -11.89
C SER A 56 2.82 8.02 -12.34
N SER A 57 1.61 7.96 -11.78
CA SER A 57 0.50 8.85 -12.15
C SER A 57 0.39 10.11 -11.27
N TRP A 58 0.86 10.08 -10.01
CA TRP A 58 0.61 11.11 -9.00
C TRP A 58 1.86 11.69 -8.34
N GLY A 59 3.06 11.25 -8.72
CA GLY A 59 4.33 11.69 -8.11
C GLY A 59 4.54 13.21 -8.06
N SER A 60 3.82 13.99 -8.87
CA SER A 60 3.92 15.45 -8.92
C SER A 60 2.77 16.22 -8.24
N THR A 61 1.61 15.61 -7.96
CA THR A 61 0.37 16.38 -7.71
C THR A 61 -0.21 16.23 -6.30
N TYR A 62 0.02 15.12 -5.59
CA TYR A 62 -0.62 14.89 -4.28
C TYR A 62 0.25 14.14 -3.26
N TRP A 63 1.21 14.85 -2.66
CA TRP A 63 2.07 14.34 -1.59
C TRP A 63 1.30 13.77 -0.38
N SER A 64 0.16 14.35 -0.03
CA SER A 64 -0.66 13.89 1.10
C SER A 64 -1.20 12.47 0.91
N HIS A 65 -1.63 12.12 -0.32
CA HIS A 65 -2.14 10.79 -0.65
C HIS A 65 -1.01 9.77 -0.74
N VAL A 66 0.15 10.18 -1.27
CA VAL A 66 1.35 9.33 -1.32
C VAL A 66 1.83 9.00 0.10
N ASN A 67 1.89 9.98 1.00
CA ASN A 67 2.25 9.75 2.41
C ASN A 67 1.26 8.82 3.11
N HIS A 68 -0.04 8.92 2.81
CA HIS A 68 -1.04 8.00 3.37
C HIS A 68 -0.83 6.56 2.87
N LEU A 69 -0.59 6.39 1.56
CA LEU A 69 -0.32 5.09 0.96
C LEU A 69 0.97 4.46 1.48
N GLU A 70 2.04 5.25 1.68
CA GLU A 70 3.29 4.77 2.25
C GLU A 70 3.10 4.28 3.69
N ARG A 71 2.31 4.99 4.50
CA ARG A 71 1.95 4.54 5.85
C ARG A 71 1.19 3.22 5.85
N LEU A 72 0.22 3.08 4.94
CA LEU A 72 -0.54 1.84 4.76
C LEU A 72 0.36 0.68 4.31
N GLN A 73 1.29 0.94 3.41
CA GLN A 73 2.27 -0.06 2.96
C GLN A 73 3.17 -0.51 4.11
N ASN A 74 3.72 0.43 4.88
CA ASN A 74 4.53 0.13 6.06
C ASN A 74 3.75 -0.69 7.11
N GLN A 75 2.47 -0.38 7.30
CA GLN A 75 1.60 -1.15 8.18
C GLN A 75 1.41 -2.58 7.65
N ALA A 76 1.18 -2.76 6.35
CA ALA A 76 1.04 -4.07 5.72
C ALA A 76 2.32 -4.91 5.87
N LEU A 77 3.49 -4.32 5.61
CA LEU A 77 4.79 -4.98 5.76
C LEU A 77 5.03 -5.46 7.19
N ARG A 78 4.66 -4.66 8.20
CA ARG A 78 4.74 -5.05 9.62
C ARG A 78 3.83 -6.22 9.95
N LEU A 79 2.62 -6.24 9.40
CA LEU A 79 1.67 -7.33 9.60
C LEU A 79 2.18 -8.66 9.01
N ILE A 80 2.82 -8.60 7.84
CA ILE A 80 3.37 -9.75 7.12
C ILE A 80 4.63 -10.30 7.80
N THR A 81 5.53 -9.43 8.23
CA THR A 81 6.83 -9.82 8.83
C THR A 81 6.73 -10.18 10.31
N PHE A 82 5.53 -10.14 10.90
CA PHE A 82 5.29 -10.38 12.32
C PHE A 82 6.17 -9.52 13.26
N LYS A 83 6.73 -8.41 12.77
CA LYS A 83 7.63 -7.56 13.54
C LYS A 83 6.86 -6.58 14.42
N PRO A 84 7.37 -6.27 15.63
CA PRO A 84 6.73 -5.30 16.51
C PRO A 84 6.70 -3.91 15.87
N CYS A 85 5.67 -3.12 16.20
CA CYS A 85 5.40 -1.77 15.66
C CYS A 85 6.55 -0.77 15.82
N SER A 86 7.53 -1.08 16.67
CA SER A 86 8.74 -0.28 16.94
C SER A 86 9.84 -0.47 15.88
N SER A 87 9.73 -1.44 14.98
CA SER A 87 10.78 -1.69 13.99
C SER A 87 10.82 -0.58 12.91
N PRO A 88 11.99 0.03 12.64
CA PRO A 88 12.16 1.03 11.58
C PRO A 88 11.68 0.49 10.23
N SER A 89 10.87 1.28 9.50
CA SER A 89 10.41 0.92 8.15
C SER A 89 11.57 0.65 7.18
N ALA A 90 12.69 1.36 7.35
CA ALA A 90 13.93 1.16 6.59
C ALA A 90 14.52 -0.27 6.71
N LEU A 91 14.29 -0.95 7.84
CA LEU A 91 14.71 -2.35 8.04
C LEU A 91 13.74 -3.35 7.41
N LEU A 92 12.52 -2.94 7.05
CA LEU A 92 11.54 -3.81 6.39
C LEU A 92 11.79 -3.89 4.89
N PHE A 93 12.15 -2.77 4.24
CA PHE A 93 12.48 -2.76 2.81
C PHE A 93 13.80 -3.48 2.51
N SER A 94 14.82 -3.27 3.34
CA SER A 94 16.12 -3.96 3.21
C SER A 94 16.03 -5.47 3.46
N ASN A 95 15.09 -5.95 4.30
CA ASN A 95 14.82 -7.39 4.45
C ASN A 95 14.10 -8.00 3.24
N ILE A 96 13.40 -7.16 2.46
CA ILE A 96 12.57 -7.55 1.31
C ILE A 96 13.32 -7.27 -0.02
N ASN A 97 14.58 -6.84 0.05
CA ASN A 97 15.45 -6.54 -1.08
C ASN A 97 14.81 -5.54 -2.08
N ILE A 98 14.23 -4.47 -1.53
CA ILE A 98 13.80 -3.26 -2.27
C ILE A 98 14.70 -2.10 -1.85
#